data_AF-A0A0B2VGW2-F1
#
_entry.id   AF-A0A0B2VGW2-F1
#
_cell.length_a   1.000
_cell.length_b   1.000
_cell.length_c   1.000
_cell.angle_alpha   90.00
_cell.angle_beta   90.00
_cell.angle_gamma   90.00
#
_symmetry.space_group_name_H-M   'P 1'
#
loop_
_entity.id
_entity.type
_entity.pdbx_description
1 polymer ?
#
loop_
_entity_poly.entity_id
_entity_poly.type
_entity_poly.pdbx_seq_one_letter_code
_entity_poly.pdbx_strand_id
1 'polypeptide(L)'
;MIVCLNYDKKPVPEWCDEAVKPPEEQECNTHECPTCEDGEFGCCPDNSTFASGPYLEGCSNCSISKFGCCADNVTDATGPDGQGCPEYVEPEEASGEEEMAAKKEMKEEKG
;
A
#
# COMPACT_ATOMS: atom_id res chain seq x y z
N MET A 1 6.33 26.46 -23.11
CA MET A 1 5.10 27.28 -23.05
C MET A 1 4.36 26.84 -21.79
N ILE A 2 4.14 27.76 -20.85
CA ILE A 2 3.39 27.47 -19.62
C ILE A 2 1.95 27.96 -19.86
N VAL A 3 0.96 27.14 -19.54
CA VAL A 3 -0.45 27.48 -19.70
C VAL A 3 -1.15 27.25 -18.37
N CYS A 4 -1.64 28.32 -17.74
CA CYS A 4 -2.40 28.21 -16.50
C CYS A 4 -3.84 27.86 -16.83
N LEU A 5 -4.31 26.73 -16.33
CA LEU A 5 -5.64 26.23 -16.56
C LEU A 5 -6.46 26.27 -15.25
N ASN A 6 -7.74 26.58 -15.37
CA ASN A 6 -8.69 26.35 -14.27
C ASN A 6 -9.00 24.85 -14.13
N TYR A 7 -9.76 24.47 -13.10
CA TYR A 7 -10.28 23.12 -12.88
C TYR A 7 -10.98 22.54 -14.12
N ASP A 8 -11.63 23.39 -14.92
CA ASP A 8 -12.24 23.03 -16.21
C ASP A 8 -11.25 22.92 -17.40
N LYS A 9 -9.93 22.94 -17.13
CA LYS A 9 -8.87 22.94 -18.16
C LYS A 9 -8.94 24.12 -19.13
N LYS A 10 -9.52 25.24 -18.70
CA LYS A 10 -9.64 26.49 -19.50
C LYS A 10 -8.48 27.42 -19.19
N PRO A 11 -7.84 28.04 -20.20
CA PRO A 11 -6.74 28.98 -19.98
C PRO A 11 -7.23 30.22 -19.23
N VAL A 12 -6.63 30.50 -18.07
CA VAL A 12 -6.90 31.69 -17.26
C VAL A 12 -5.57 32.44 -17.07
N PRO A 13 -5.24 33.40 -17.97
CA PRO A 13 -3.96 34.09 -17.94
C PRO A 13 -3.77 34.96 -16.70
N GLU A 14 -4.86 35.40 -16.05
CA GLU A 14 -4.81 36.14 -14.78
C GLU A 14 -4.32 35.30 -13.59
N TRP A 15 -4.24 33.97 -13.74
CA TRP A 15 -3.66 33.06 -12.73
C TRP A 15 -2.20 32.70 -13.04
N CYS A 16 -1.64 33.23 -14.13
CA CYS A 16 -0.23 33.11 -14.41
C CYS A 16 0.52 34.29 -13.79
N ASP A 17 1.15 34.08 -12.64
CA ASP A 17 2.21 34.95 -12.17
C ASP A 17 3.48 34.65 -12.98
N GLU A 18 3.70 35.40 -14.07
CA GLU A 18 4.82 35.21 -15.00
C GLU A 18 6.20 35.37 -14.33
N ALA A 19 6.24 35.99 -13.14
CA ALA A 19 7.42 36.12 -12.30
C ALA A 19 7.78 34.87 -11.49
N VAL A 20 6.86 33.90 -11.35
CA VAL A 20 7.04 32.71 -10.49
C VAL A 20 6.72 31.45 -11.31
N LYS A 21 7.75 30.88 -11.93
CA LYS A 21 7.65 29.55 -12.55
C LYS A 21 7.66 28.48 -11.43
N PRO A 22 6.71 27.53 -11.39
CA PRO A 22 6.81 26.39 -10.48
C PRO A 22 8.05 25.56 -10.83
N PRO A 23 8.75 24.97 -9.85
CA PRO A 23 9.96 24.19 -10.14
C PRO A 23 9.63 23.02 -11.08
N GLU A 24 10.49 22.84 -12.08
CA GLU A 24 10.34 21.82 -13.15
C GLU A 24 10.60 20.40 -12.62
N GLU A 25 11.33 20.32 -11.50
CA GLU A 25 11.63 19.09 -10.78
C GLU A 25 11.01 19.20 -9.38
N GLN A 26 10.33 18.13 -8.95
CA GLN A 26 9.76 18.01 -7.61
C GLN A 26 10.51 16.89 -6.89
N GLU A 27 10.97 17.17 -5.67
CA GLU A 27 11.59 16.16 -4.84
C GLU A 27 10.50 15.26 -4.26
N CYS A 28 10.56 13.96 -4.57
CA CYS A 28 9.66 12.96 -4.02
C CYS A 28 10.27 12.30 -2.78
N ASN A 29 9.43 11.79 -1.87
CA ASN A 29 9.85 11.13 -0.63
C ASN A 29 10.73 12.00 0.28
N THR A 30 10.53 13.32 0.24
CA THR A 30 11.22 14.28 1.13
C THR A 30 10.65 14.29 2.54
N HIS A 31 9.41 13.83 2.70
CA HIS A 31 8.76 13.67 3.99
C HIS A 31 8.92 12.23 4.45
N GLU A 32 9.20 12.08 5.74
CA GLU A 32 9.17 10.78 6.41
C GLU A 32 7.78 10.15 6.22
N CYS A 33 7.75 8.85 5.90
CA CYS A 33 6.50 8.11 5.84
C CYS A 33 5.94 8.04 7.27
N PRO A 34 4.69 8.48 7.51
CA PRO A 34 4.10 8.39 8.84
C PRO A 34 4.01 6.92 9.27
N THR A 35 4.21 6.65 10.55
CA THR A 35 3.94 5.33 11.11
C THR A 35 2.51 5.27 11.65
N CYS A 36 1.97 4.07 11.88
CA CYS A 36 0.65 3.95 12.47
C CYS A 36 0.57 4.51 13.89
N GLU A 37 1.71 4.70 14.57
CA GLU A 37 1.81 5.31 15.90
C GLU A 37 1.53 6.82 15.86
N ASP A 38 1.77 7.48 14.72
CA ASP A 38 1.45 8.89 14.49
C ASP A 38 -0.05 9.10 14.14
N GLY A 39 -0.77 8.03 13.83
CA GLY A 39 -2.19 8.08 13.46
C GLY A 39 -3.10 8.41 14.65
N GLU A 40 -4.20 9.12 14.41
CA GLU A 40 -5.16 9.53 15.45
C GLU A 40 -5.70 8.33 16.26
N PHE A 41 -5.90 7.19 15.60
CA PHE A 41 -6.43 5.96 16.21
C PHE A 41 -5.36 4.91 16.52
N GLY A 42 -4.09 5.21 16.24
CA GLY A 42 -2.97 4.30 16.41
C GLY A 42 -2.96 3.12 15.42
N CYS A 43 -2.28 2.06 15.83
CA CYS A 43 -2.10 0.86 15.04
C CYS A 43 -3.20 -0.19 15.27
N CYS A 44 -3.49 -0.96 14.22
CA CYS A 44 -4.20 -2.21 14.30
C CYS A 44 -3.42 -3.28 15.10
N PRO A 45 -4.03 -4.43 15.45
CA PRO A 45 -3.37 -5.49 16.24
C PRO A 45 -2.10 -6.06 15.63
N ASP A 46 -1.90 -5.89 14.32
CA ASP A 46 -0.68 -6.25 13.58
C ASP A 46 0.47 -5.24 13.75
N ASN A 47 0.24 -4.12 14.43
CA ASN A 47 1.23 -3.09 14.75
C ASN A 47 1.90 -2.41 13.54
N SER A 48 1.35 -2.60 12.33
CA SER A 48 1.85 -1.98 11.10
C SER A 48 0.77 -1.17 10.37
N THR A 49 -0.49 -1.56 10.49
CA THR A 49 -1.61 -0.97 9.76
C THR A 49 -2.26 0.15 10.57
N PHE A 50 -2.64 1.25 9.93
CA PHE A 50 -3.37 2.34 10.56
C PHE A 50 -4.81 1.89 10.89
N ALA A 51 -5.24 2.11 12.14
CA ALA A 51 -6.66 2.03 12.44
C ALA A 51 -7.38 3.23 11.79
N SER A 52 -8.47 2.95 11.08
CA SER A 52 -9.26 3.98 10.38
C SER A 52 -10.21 4.75 11.31
N GLY A 53 -10.45 4.23 12.51
CA GLY A 53 -11.37 4.82 13.49
C GLY A 53 -11.24 4.21 14.89
N PRO A 54 -12.07 4.67 15.86
CA PRO A 54 -12.06 4.15 17.23
C PRO A 54 -12.46 2.66 17.26
N TYR A 55 -12.09 1.97 18.34
CA TYR A 55 -12.37 0.53 18.51
C TYR A 55 -11.80 -0.37 17.40
N LEU A 56 -10.63 -0.01 16.84
CA LEU A 56 -9.96 -0.75 15.76
C LEU A 56 -10.77 -0.80 14.46
N GLU A 57 -11.53 0.25 14.18
CA GLU A 57 -12.29 0.34 12.94
C GLU A 57 -11.34 0.33 11.72
N GLY A 58 -11.69 -0.44 10.69
CA GLY A 58 -10.83 -0.69 9.54
C GLY A 58 -9.71 -1.71 9.77
N CYS A 59 -9.55 -2.24 10.98
CA CYS A 59 -8.62 -3.34 11.25
C CYS A 59 -9.30 -4.68 10.97
N SER A 60 -8.68 -5.50 10.12
CA SER A 60 -9.18 -6.84 9.80
C SER A 60 -8.40 -7.93 10.50
N ASN A 61 -9.03 -9.08 10.70
CA ASN A 61 -8.34 -10.25 11.25
C ASN A 61 -7.28 -10.81 10.30
N CYS A 62 -7.41 -10.59 8.98
CA CYS A 62 -6.39 -10.98 8.01
C CYS A 62 -5.07 -10.22 8.22
N SER A 63 -5.06 -9.05 8.89
CA SER A 63 -3.84 -8.25 9.09
C SER A 63 -2.83 -8.94 9.99
N ILE A 64 -3.30 -9.83 10.89
CA ILE A 64 -2.42 -10.67 11.73
C ILE A 64 -2.10 -12.03 11.10
N SER A 65 -2.67 -12.31 9.94
CA SER A 65 -2.44 -13.55 9.20
C SER A 65 -1.03 -13.60 8.63
N LYS A 66 -0.54 -14.81 8.36
CA LYS A 66 0.81 -15.03 7.86
C LYS A 66 1.10 -14.28 6.56
N PHE A 67 0.10 -14.14 5.70
CA PHE A 67 0.23 -13.51 4.38
C PHE A 67 -0.50 -12.17 4.28
N GLY A 68 -1.09 -11.70 5.39
CA GLY A 68 -1.84 -10.45 5.43
C GLY A 68 -3.20 -10.52 4.69
N CYS A 69 -3.72 -9.34 4.40
CA CYS A 69 -4.97 -9.16 3.67
C CYS A 69 -4.72 -8.99 2.16
N CYS A 70 -5.72 -9.35 1.37
CA CYS A 70 -5.90 -8.88 0.00
C CYS A 70 -6.09 -7.35 -0.05
N ALA A 71 -6.09 -6.75 -1.25
CA ALA A 71 -6.17 -5.29 -1.40
C ALA A 71 -7.51 -4.71 -0.89
N ASP A 72 -8.55 -5.53 -0.78
CA ASP A 72 -9.81 -5.17 -0.12
C ASP A 72 -9.69 -5.02 1.40
N ASN A 73 -8.52 -5.34 1.99
CA ASN A 73 -8.22 -5.25 3.42
C ASN A 73 -9.14 -6.10 4.32
N VAL A 74 -9.94 -7.02 3.77
CA VAL A 74 -10.88 -7.85 4.54
C VAL A 74 -10.61 -9.34 4.33
N THR A 75 -10.24 -9.74 3.11
CA THR A 75 -10.01 -11.13 2.73
C THR A 75 -8.58 -11.55 3.07
N ASP A 76 -8.42 -12.69 3.73
CA ASP A 76 -7.11 -13.32 3.97
C ASP A 76 -6.45 -13.76 2.65
N ALA A 77 -5.20 -13.36 2.45
CA ALA A 77 -4.38 -13.96 1.41
C ALA A 77 -3.99 -15.40 1.82
N THR A 78 -4.11 -16.35 0.90
CA THR A 78 -3.78 -17.75 1.15
C THR A 78 -2.29 -18.05 1.02
N GLY A 79 -1.53 -17.15 0.38
CA GLY A 79 -0.10 -17.28 0.15
C GLY A 79 0.58 -15.92 -0.09
N PRO A 80 1.90 -15.92 -0.30
CA PRO A 80 2.64 -14.69 -0.58
C PRO A 80 2.17 -14.04 -1.89
N ASP A 81 2.49 -12.75 -2.04
CA ASP A 81 2.16 -11.95 -3.24
C ASP A 81 0.65 -11.88 -3.55
N GLY A 82 -0.19 -12.01 -2.51
CA GLY A 82 -1.64 -11.97 -2.67
C GLY A 82 -2.24 -13.25 -3.26
N GLN A 83 -1.54 -14.39 -3.23
CA GLN A 83 -2.10 -15.68 -3.65
C GLN A 83 -3.47 -15.95 -3.01
N GLY A 84 -4.46 -16.31 -3.82
CA GLY A 84 -5.85 -16.52 -3.38
C GLY A 84 -6.71 -15.25 -3.32
N CYS A 85 -6.14 -14.07 -3.57
CA CYS A 85 -6.90 -12.83 -3.73
C CYS A 85 -7.61 -12.75 -5.10
N PRO A 86 -8.69 -11.99 -5.24
CA PRO A 86 -9.39 -11.85 -6.53
C PRO A 86 -8.55 -11.19 -7.62
N GLU A 87 -7.54 -10.41 -7.25
CA GLU A 87 -6.61 -9.72 -8.15
C GLU A 87 -5.34 -10.54 -8.45
N TYR A 88 -5.18 -11.69 -7.80
CA TYR A 88 -4.02 -12.53 -8.02
C TYR A 88 -4.04 -13.11 -9.44
N VAL A 89 -2.96 -12.83 -10.17
CA VAL A 89 -2.65 -13.48 -11.43
C VAL A 89 -1.61 -14.54 -11.10
N GLU A 90 -2.02 -15.80 -11.20
CA GLU A 90 -1.13 -16.95 -11.05
C GLU A 90 0.03 -16.81 -12.07
N PRO A 91 1.29 -16.67 -11.62
CA PRO A 91 2.40 -16.65 -12.54
C PRO A 91 2.52 -18.07 -13.10
N GLU A 92 2.01 -18.30 -14.30
CA GLU A 92 2.29 -19.52 -15.04
C GLU A 92 3.82 -19.60 -15.24
N GLU A 93 4.48 -20.39 -14.39
CA GLU A 93 5.83 -20.93 -14.55
C GLU A 93 6.82 -19.98 -15.26
N ALA A 94 7.24 -18.91 -14.58
CA ALA A 94 8.47 -18.23 -14.96
C ALA A 94 9.64 -19.17 -14.70
N SER A 95 9.97 -20.01 -15.68
CA SER A 95 11.20 -20.77 -15.78
C SER A 95 12.38 -19.78 -15.83
N GLY A 96 12.86 -19.43 -14.64
CA GLY A 96 14.10 -18.71 -14.39
C GLY A 96 14.74 -19.37 -13.19
N GLU A 97 15.73 -20.21 -13.44
CA GLU A 97 16.58 -20.84 -12.45
C GLU A 97 17.26 -19.78 -11.56
N GLU A 98 16.84 -19.63 -10.31
CA GLU A 98 17.76 -19.45 -9.18
C GLU A 98 17.16 -20.08 -7.92
N GLU A 99 17.83 -21.15 -7.49
CA GLU A 99 17.55 -21.94 -6.31
C GLU A 99 17.93 -21.17 -5.04
N MET A 100 16.96 -20.88 -4.18
CA MET A 100 17.22 -20.79 -2.74
C MET A 100 16.20 -21.63 -1.99
N ALA A 101 16.45 -22.94 -1.98
CA ALA A 101 15.85 -23.86 -1.05
C ALA A 101 16.32 -23.53 0.38
N ALA A 102 15.41 -23.13 1.26
CA ALA A 102 15.59 -23.41 2.68
C ALA A 102 14.27 -23.46 3.49
N LYS A 103 13.72 -24.67 3.51
CA LYS A 103 13.15 -25.37 4.70
C LYS A 103 11.75 -24.95 5.17
N LYS A 104 10.79 -25.72 4.68
CA LYS A 104 9.52 -26.06 5.33
C LYS A 104 9.77 -26.79 6.67
N GLU A 105 8.73 -26.78 7.50
CA GLU A 105 8.34 -27.75 8.53
C GLU A 105 8.37 -27.20 9.97
N MET A 106 7.20 -26.84 10.50
CA MET A 106 6.75 -27.46 11.75
C MET A 106 5.23 -27.64 11.71
N LYS A 107 4.88 -28.92 11.77
CA LYS A 107 3.56 -29.53 11.70
C LYS A 107 2.86 -29.40 13.05
N GLU A 108 1.57 -29.11 13.04
CA GLU A 108 0.68 -29.38 14.17
C GLU A 108 0.54 -30.89 14.38
N GLU A 109 0.79 -31.40 15.59
CA GLU A 109 0.12 -32.59 16.11
C GLU A 109 -0.25 -32.39 17.59
N LYS A 110 -1.56 -32.25 17.81
CA LYS A 110 -2.29 -32.57 19.04
C LYS A 110 -2.48 -34.09 19.04
N GLY A 111 -2.09 -34.79 20.11
CA GLY A 111 -2.35 -36.22 20.30
C GLY A 111 -1.53 -36.84 21.41
#